data_AF-A0A7K0BXZ7-F1
#
_entry.id   AF-A0A7K0BXZ7-F1
#
_cell.length_a   1.000
_cell.length_b   1.000
_cell.length_c   1.000
_cell.angle_alpha   90.00
_cell.angle_beta   90.00
_cell.angle_gamma   90.00
#
_symmetry.space_group_name_H-M   'P 1'
#
loop_
_entity.id
_entity.type
_entity.pdbx_description
1 polymer ?
#
loop_
_entity_poly.entity_id
_entity_poly.type
_entity_poly.pdbx_seq_one_letter_code
_entity_poly.pdbx_strand_id
1 'polypeptide(L)'
;MRIGVDVAAEARALVQGLVRAPWGQVSPSVYETGRLVTLTPWLTGHDRRVAYLLRTQRPDGGWGAPEAGYALVPTLSATEALLSVLHADPGGAPAVVAAADAGLERLTGLLPGAGRSRLPDMPAIELIVPSLITLIGRHLLAPPPGLEHRRDLVLPLPAGMDNAKLAMIRAMLASGAVVPQKLLHALEIVGDTARGLPHVRPEATGTIGASPAATAAWLGDRPPADPSDPARWHLETVASWHDGPVPVGYPLTVFERGWVLAWLARAGIPFTTPPELVLSLTAPLGPAGTSAAAGLPADADTTAGALYALALLGAPHSPDALWEYETPTHFCTWAGEDGFSLTTNAHVLEAFGQYLESVGRDRLKEETARRYDATIRKVGDWLCEQQHQDGSWTDRWHASPYYATACCVFALDRFGGGAYTAAVQRARRWVLDTQHPDGSWGRWGGTAEETAYAVQILLLTSSSSGDEPVRAALRAADLLSSALTGDAADEPPALWHDKDLYHPTAIVRAAVLVSAHLLQSATGIAIK
;
A
#
# COMPACT_ATOMS: atom_id res chain seq x y z
N MET A 1 23.55 2.88 30.50
CA MET A 1 23.06 1.48 30.43
C MET A 1 21.72 1.53 29.72
N ARG A 2 21.70 1.47 28.39
CA ARG A 2 20.44 1.46 27.62
C ARG A 2 20.00 0.00 27.45
N ILE A 3 18.75 -0.28 27.81
CA ILE A 3 18.15 -1.61 27.89
C ILE A 3 17.79 -2.02 26.46
N GLY A 4 18.34 -3.14 25.97
CA GLY A 4 18.03 -3.61 24.62
C GLY A 4 16.55 -3.95 24.43
N VAL A 5 16.06 -3.83 23.21
CA VAL A 5 14.64 -4.03 22.90
C VAL A 5 14.20 -5.47 23.20
N ASP A 6 13.18 -5.64 24.05
CA ASP A 6 12.51 -6.93 24.29
C ASP A 6 11.57 -7.24 23.11
N VAL A 7 12.13 -7.88 22.09
CA VAL A 7 11.42 -8.25 20.85
C VAL A 7 10.15 -9.05 21.15
N ALA A 8 10.16 -9.94 22.15
CA ALA A 8 8.99 -10.75 22.47
C ALA A 8 7.86 -9.90 23.09
N ALA A 9 8.20 -8.94 23.95
CA ALA A 9 7.21 -8.00 24.49
C ALA A 9 6.64 -7.10 23.38
N GLU A 10 7.49 -6.57 22.50
CA GLU A 10 7.07 -5.72 21.39
C GLU A 10 6.19 -6.48 20.38
N ALA A 11 6.52 -7.73 20.06
CA ALA A 11 5.70 -8.58 19.19
C ALA A 11 4.31 -8.84 19.82
N ARG A 12 4.24 -9.12 21.13
CA ARG A 12 2.95 -9.24 21.83
C ARG A 12 2.15 -7.94 21.78
N ALA A 13 2.81 -6.79 22.00
CA ALA A 13 2.15 -5.49 21.94
C ALA A 13 1.61 -5.18 20.54
N LEU A 14 2.36 -5.53 19.50
CA LEU A 14 1.96 -5.39 18.09
C LEU A 14 0.75 -6.26 17.75
N VAL A 15 0.77 -7.54 18.12
CA VAL A 15 -0.36 -8.47 17.91
C VAL A 15 -1.62 -7.99 18.64
N GLN A 16 -1.49 -7.48 19.87
CA GLN A 16 -2.60 -6.87 20.60
C GLN A 16 -3.06 -5.53 19.97
N GLY A 17 -2.19 -4.85 19.23
CA GLY A 17 -2.54 -3.69 18.41
C GLY A 17 -3.53 -4.03 17.30
N LEU A 18 -3.34 -5.17 16.61
CA LEU A 18 -4.22 -5.64 15.53
C LEU A 18 -5.66 -5.92 15.98
N VAL A 19 -5.83 -6.28 17.25
CA VAL A 19 -7.15 -6.46 17.88
C VAL A 19 -7.78 -5.10 18.20
N ARG A 20 -6.99 -4.17 18.78
CA ARG A 20 -7.46 -2.84 19.20
C ARG A 20 -7.77 -1.91 18.02
N ALA A 21 -7.09 -2.08 16.90
CA ALA A 21 -7.28 -1.31 15.67
C ALA A 21 -7.78 -2.23 14.53
N PRO A 22 -9.05 -2.67 14.56
CA PRO A 22 -9.54 -3.73 13.67
C PRO A 22 -9.61 -3.35 12.19
N TRP A 23 -9.52 -2.06 11.87
CA TRP A 23 -9.59 -1.54 10.50
C TRP A 23 -8.21 -1.28 9.88
N GLY A 24 -7.12 -1.49 10.63
CA GLY A 24 -5.75 -1.27 10.17
C GLY A 24 -5.13 0.03 10.68
N GLN A 25 -3.80 0.10 10.68
CA GLN A 25 -2.99 1.23 11.11
C GLN A 25 -2.19 1.75 9.90
N VAL A 26 -2.65 2.86 9.32
CA VAL A 26 -2.15 3.37 8.04
C VAL A 26 -1.87 4.86 8.18
N SER A 27 -0.83 5.37 7.53
CA SER A 27 -0.56 6.81 7.48
C SER A 27 -1.68 7.58 6.75
N PRO A 28 -1.90 8.86 7.11
CA PRO A 28 -2.69 9.75 6.28
C PRO A 28 -2.17 9.84 4.84
N SER A 29 -3.10 10.02 3.90
CA SER A 29 -2.85 10.22 2.47
C SER A 29 -3.16 11.67 2.10
N VAL A 30 -2.28 12.28 1.29
CA VAL A 30 -2.54 13.63 0.76
C VAL A 30 -3.67 13.57 -0.25
N TYR A 31 -3.68 12.53 -1.09
CA TYR A 31 -4.72 12.34 -2.08
C TYR A 31 -6.10 12.29 -1.43
N GLU A 32 -6.32 11.34 -0.52
CA GLU A 32 -7.61 11.10 0.13
C GLU A 32 -8.04 12.31 0.98
N THR A 33 -7.10 12.90 1.72
CA THR A 33 -7.38 14.11 2.52
C THR A 33 -7.83 15.27 1.64
N GLY A 34 -7.16 15.50 0.50
CA GLY A 34 -7.57 16.51 -0.46
C GLY A 34 -8.95 16.25 -1.04
N ARG A 35 -9.30 14.99 -1.33
CA ARG A 35 -10.65 14.65 -1.81
C ARG A 35 -11.72 14.94 -0.78
N LEU A 36 -11.49 14.63 0.50
CA LEU A 36 -12.45 14.95 1.57
C LEU A 36 -12.60 16.46 1.83
N VAL A 37 -11.54 17.25 1.64
CA VAL A 37 -11.63 18.72 1.70
C VAL A 37 -12.64 19.23 0.68
N THR A 38 -12.58 18.75 -0.57
CA THR A 38 -13.53 19.16 -1.62
C THR A 38 -14.92 18.54 -1.46
N LEU A 39 -14.99 17.23 -1.20
CA LEU A 39 -16.24 16.47 -1.33
C LEU A 39 -17.13 16.54 -0.09
N THR A 40 -16.57 16.69 1.11
CA THR A 40 -17.30 16.68 2.37
C THR A 40 -16.85 17.81 3.30
N PRO A 41 -17.02 19.10 2.91
CA PRO A 41 -16.65 20.24 3.75
C PRO A 41 -17.42 20.30 5.07
N TRP A 42 -18.58 19.62 5.15
CA TRP A 42 -19.39 19.50 6.35
C TRP A 42 -18.84 18.49 7.38
N LEU A 43 -17.92 17.60 7.00
CA LEU A 43 -17.41 16.54 7.87
C LEU A 43 -16.48 17.13 8.93
N THR A 44 -16.62 16.68 10.17
CA THR A 44 -15.79 17.13 11.31
C THR A 44 -14.29 17.11 10.97
N GLY A 45 -13.56 18.13 11.43
CA GLY A 45 -12.12 18.24 11.20
C GLY A 45 -11.72 18.78 9.83
N HIS A 46 -12.63 19.45 9.09
CA HIS A 46 -12.32 20.08 7.80
C HIS A 46 -11.09 21.02 7.88
N ASP A 47 -11.06 21.95 8.84
CA ASP A 47 -9.93 22.87 9.02
C ASP A 47 -8.62 22.14 9.31
N ARG A 48 -8.67 21.00 10.01
CA ARG A 48 -7.50 20.16 10.31
C ARG A 48 -6.98 19.47 9.05
N ARG A 49 -7.88 19.05 8.14
CA ARG A 49 -7.50 18.53 6.80
C ARG A 49 -6.84 19.61 5.94
N VAL A 50 -7.39 20.82 5.92
CA VAL A 50 -6.75 21.95 5.22
C VAL A 50 -5.38 22.26 5.81
N ALA A 51 -5.27 22.34 7.14
CA ALA A 51 -3.99 22.57 7.82
C ALA A 51 -2.96 21.46 7.56
N TYR A 52 -3.40 20.20 7.41
CA TYR A 52 -2.53 19.10 7.00
C TYR A 52 -1.99 19.30 5.58
N LEU A 53 -2.82 19.68 4.61
CA LEU A 53 -2.36 19.97 3.25
C LEU A 53 -1.34 21.12 3.25
N LEU A 54 -1.59 22.20 4.00
CA LEU A 54 -0.64 23.30 4.11
C LEU A 54 0.70 22.89 4.74
N ARG A 55 0.66 22.09 5.82
CA ARG A 55 1.87 21.65 6.53
C ARG A 55 2.70 20.63 5.74
N THR A 56 2.06 19.81 4.92
CA THR A 56 2.71 18.75 4.14
C THR A 56 3.14 19.19 2.75
N GLN A 57 2.90 20.45 2.37
CA GLN A 57 3.44 21.01 1.14
C GLN A 57 4.97 21.08 1.25
N ARG A 58 5.65 20.49 0.28
CA ARG A 58 7.11 20.54 0.21
C ARG A 58 7.60 21.92 -0.23
N PRO A 59 8.88 22.25 0.01
CA PRO A 59 9.46 23.52 -0.45
C PRO A 59 9.40 23.76 -1.97
N ASP A 60 9.26 22.71 -2.79
CA ASP A 60 9.11 22.81 -4.25
C ASP A 60 7.65 23.08 -4.71
N GLY A 61 6.73 23.32 -3.76
CA GLY A 61 5.31 23.56 -4.02
C GLY A 61 4.48 22.29 -4.23
N GLY A 62 5.10 21.11 -4.28
CA GLY A 62 4.40 19.84 -4.48
C GLY A 62 4.09 19.08 -3.19
N TRP A 63 3.40 17.95 -3.35
CA TRP A 63 3.08 17.01 -2.27
C TRP A 63 3.50 15.58 -2.61
N GLY A 64 3.61 14.73 -1.59
CA GLY A 64 4.00 13.32 -1.70
C GLY A 64 5.51 13.10 -1.78
N ALA A 65 5.92 11.95 -2.33
CA ALA A 65 7.34 11.63 -2.53
C ALA A 65 8.03 12.59 -3.51
N PRO A 66 9.34 12.84 -3.37
CA PRO A 66 10.07 13.85 -4.16
C PRO A 66 10.25 13.47 -5.64
N GLU A 67 10.05 12.20 -6.00
CA GLU A 67 10.12 11.73 -7.38
C GLU A 67 8.90 12.20 -8.19
N ALA A 68 9.14 12.78 -9.37
CA ALA A 68 8.12 13.47 -10.17
C ALA A 68 6.88 12.61 -10.46
N GLY A 69 7.05 11.31 -10.71
CA GLY A 69 5.93 10.39 -10.97
C GLY A 69 5.00 10.23 -9.77
N TYR A 70 5.55 10.04 -8.57
CA TYR A 70 4.79 9.88 -7.33
C TYR A 70 4.25 11.21 -6.78
N ALA A 71 4.88 12.34 -7.10
CA ALA A 71 4.39 13.65 -6.67
C ALA A 71 3.12 14.11 -7.41
N LEU A 72 2.83 13.56 -8.60
CA LEU A 72 1.81 14.11 -9.49
C LEU A 72 0.39 14.04 -8.89
N VAL A 73 -0.08 12.85 -8.53
CA VAL A 73 -1.43 12.63 -8.00
C VAL A 73 -1.71 13.37 -6.69
N PRO A 74 -0.85 13.30 -5.65
CA PRO A 74 -1.06 14.06 -4.42
C PRO A 74 -1.02 15.58 -4.66
N THR A 75 -0.14 16.09 -5.55
CA THR A 75 -0.10 17.52 -5.89
C THR A 75 -1.38 17.97 -6.60
N LEU A 76 -1.89 17.18 -7.55
CA LEU A 76 -3.17 17.46 -8.21
C LEU A 76 -4.33 17.49 -7.19
N SER A 77 -4.39 16.52 -6.27
CA SER A 77 -5.46 16.44 -5.27
C SER A 77 -5.41 17.60 -4.28
N ALA A 78 -4.23 17.91 -3.73
CA ALA A 78 -4.07 19.01 -2.78
C ALA A 78 -4.35 20.38 -3.44
N THR A 79 -3.84 20.60 -4.65
CA THR A 79 -4.07 21.86 -5.39
C THR A 79 -5.56 22.06 -5.69
N GLU A 80 -6.26 21.03 -6.18
CA GLU A 80 -7.70 21.09 -6.42
C GLU A 80 -8.49 21.37 -5.13
N ALA A 81 -8.08 20.75 -4.02
CA ALA A 81 -8.69 20.94 -2.71
C ALA A 81 -8.54 22.37 -2.17
N LEU A 82 -7.35 22.97 -2.31
CA LEU A 82 -7.13 24.34 -1.86
C LEU A 82 -7.89 25.35 -2.74
N LEU A 83 -8.02 25.08 -4.05
CA LEU A 83 -8.87 25.88 -4.93
C LEU A 83 -10.36 25.79 -4.54
N SER A 84 -10.85 24.61 -4.17
CA SER A 84 -12.24 24.45 -3.73
C SER A 84 -12.53 25.19 -2.42
N VAL A 85 -11.58 25.21 -1.48
CA VAL A 85 -11.66 26.03 -0.25
C VAL A 85 -11.76 27.53 -0.57
N LEU A 86 -10.93 28.04 -1.48
CA LEU A 86 -10.95 29.47 -1.85
C LEU A 86 -12.24 29.89 -2.55
N HIS A 87 -12.91 28.97 -3.25
CA HIS A 87 -14.24 29.23 -3.82
C HIS A 87 -15.35 29.21 -2.80
N ALA A 88 -15.23 28.37 -1.77
CA ALA A 88 -16.19 28.32 -0.67
C ALA A 88 -16.06 29.54 0.27
N ASP A 89 -14.84 30.04 0.46
CA ASP A 89 -14.52 31.23 1.24
C ASP A 89 -13.57 32.17 0.46
N PRO A 90 -14.11 33.11 -0.33
CA PRO A 90 -13.32 34.09 -1.08
C PRO A 90 -12.48 35.04 -0.20
N GLY A 91 -12.75 35.09 1.12
CA GLY A 91 -11.93 35.78 2.10
C GLY A 91 -10.79 34.93 2.67
N GLY A 92 -10.56 33.75 2.08
CA GLY A 92 -9.67 32.70 2.58
C GLY A 92 -8.25 33.15 2.92
N ALA A 93 -7.60 32.42 3.82
CA ALA A 93 -6.31 32.79 4.38
C ALA A 93 -5.22 32.93 3.29
N PRO A 94 -4.33 33.94 3.37
CA PRO A 94 -3.22 34.12 2.42
C PRO A 94 -2.34 32.88 2.24
N ALA A 95 -2.22 32.04 3.27
CA ALA A 95 -1.48 30.78 3.20
C ALA A 95 -2.12 29.78 2.23
N VAL A 96 -3.45 29.73 2.12
CA VAL A 96 -4.17 28.86 1.18
C VAL A 96 -3.95 29.32 -0.25
N VAL A 97 -4.02 30.64 -0.50
CA VAL A 97 -3.72 31.23 -1.81
C VAL A 97 -2.29 30.90 -2.24
N ALA A 98 -1.31 31.14 -1.36
CA ALA A 98 0.10 30.86 -1.65
C ALA A 98 0.36 29.38 -1.93
N ALA A 99 -0.23 28.48 -1.14
CA ALA A 99 -0.07 27.05 -1.32
C ALA A 99 -0.72 26.56 -2.62
N ALA A 100 -1.91 27.04 -2.97
CA ALA A 100 -2.57 26.73 -4.24
C ALA A 100 -1.76 27.24 -5.44
N ASP A 101 -1.22 28.46 -5.38
CA ASP A 101 -0.39 29.03 -6.45
C ASP A 101 0.89 28.22 -6.67
N ALA A 102 1.58 27.85 -5.57
CA ALA A 102 2.77 27.01 -5.63
C ALA A 102 2.47 25.60 -6.17
N GLY A 103 1.31 25.04 -5.83
CA GLY A 103 0.83 23.77 -6.39
C GLY A 103 0.61 23.84 -7.89
N LEU A 104 -0.07 24.90 -8.38
CA LEU A 104 -0.25 25.14 -9.81
C LEU A 104 1.08 25.30 -10.54
N GLU A 105 2.01 26.07 -9.99
CA GLU A 105 3.36 26.22 -10.53
C GLU A 105 4.07 24.86 -10.63
N ARG A 106 4.02 24.05 -9.56
CA ARG A 106 4.64 22.73 -9.56
C ARG A 106 4.05 21.82 -10.64
N LEU A 107 2.73 21.84 -10.83
CA LEU A 107 2.06 21.04 -11.86
C LEU A 107 2.48 21.44 -13.28
N THR A 108 2.71 22.73 -13.54
CA THR A 108 3.23 23.17 -14.85
C THR A 108 4.61 22.60 -15.17
N GLY A 109 5.44 22.38 -14.15
CA GLY A 109 6.74 21.70 -14.31
C GLY A 109 6.66 20.18 -14.41
N LEU A 110 5.71 19.55 -13.72
CA LEU A 110 5.58 18.08 -13.67
C LEU A 110 4.97 17.49 -14.95
N LEU A 111 3.87 18.08 -15.44
CA LEU A 111 3.03 17.47 -16.49
C LEU A 111 3.74 17.29 -17.85
N PRO A 112 4.54 18.25 -18.35
CA PRO A 112 5.26 18.07 -19.62
C PRO A 112 6.26 16.90 -19.59
N GLY A 113 6.80 16.56 -18.40
CA GLY A 113 7.77 15.49 -18.21
C GLY A 113 7.18 14.13 -17.85
N ALA A 114 5.88 14.06 -17.56
CA ALA A 114 5.17 12.90 -17.00
C ALA A 114 4.66 11.90 -18.05
N GLY A 115 5.50 11.52 -19.02
CA GLY A 115 5.10 10.48 -19.99
C GLY A 115 4.71 9.17 -19.30
N ARG A 116 3.80 8.38 -19.91
CA ARG A 116 3.27 7.12 -19.34
C ARG A 116 4.35 6.14 -18.82
N SER A 117 5.52 6.09 -19.44
CA SER A 117 6.65 5.25 -19.01
C SER A 117 7.39 5.75 -17.76
N ARG A 118 7.09 6.96 -17.28
CA ARG A 118 7.69 7.60 -16.10
C ARG A 118 6.71 7.74 -14.94
N LEU A 119 5.43 7.43 -15.18
CA LEU A 119 4.43 7.40 -14.13
C LEU A 119 4.45 6.01 -13.46
N PRO A 120 4.37 5.96 -12.12
CA PRO A 120 4.20 4.69 -11.42
C PRO A 120 2.85 4.08 -11.79
N ASP A 121 2.81 2.75 -11.82
CA ASP A 121 1.60 1.96 -12.09
C ASP A 121 0.70 1.89 -10.85
N MET A 122 0.25 3.05 -10.39
CA MET A 122 -0.63 3.21 -9.23
C MET A 122 -2.10 2.97 -9.62
N PRO A 123 -2.91 2.34 -8.75
CA PRO A 123 -4.33 2.13 -8.97
C PRO A 123 -5.09 3.34 -9.54
N ALA A 124 -5.77 3.11 -10.67
CA ALA A 124 -6.62 4.08 -11.35
C ALA A 124 -5.95 5.42 -11.74
N ILE A 125 -4.61 5.49 -11.81
CA ILE A 125 -3.88 6.72 -12.14
C ILE A 125 -4.33 7.33 -13.48
N GLU A 126 -4.66 6.51 -14.47
CA GLU A 126 -5.13 6.92 -15.79
C GLU A 126 -6.55 7.52 -15.79
N LEU A 127 -7.26 7.40 -14.68
CA LEU A 127 -8.59 7.96 -14.48
C LEU A 127 -8.56 9.14 -13.49
N ILE A 128 -7.73 9.02 -12.45
CA ILE A 128 -7.56 10.04 -11.42
C ILE A 128 -6.93 11.31 -11.99
N VAL A 129 -5.83 11.18 -12.75
CA VAL A 129 -5.09 12.34 -13.28
C VAL A 129 -5.96 13.18 -14.21
N PRO A 130 -6.66 12.62 -15.23
CA PRO A 130 -7.53 13.42 -16.09
C PRO A 130 -8.71 14.02 -15.34
N SER A 131 -9.25 13.32 -14.34
CA SER A 131 -10.34 13.83 -13.51
C SER A 131 -9.93 15.07 -12.73
N LEU A 132 -8.79 15.02 -12.03
CA LEU A 132 -8.28 16.16 -11.25
C LEU A 132 -7.86 17.34 -12.13
N ILE A 133 -7.20 17.09 -13.26
CA ILE A 133 -6.87 18.15 -14.23
C ILE A 133 -8.15 18.86 -14.71
N THR A 134 -9.21 18.09 -14.99
CA THR A 134 -10.52 18.66 -15.37
C THR A 134 -11.10 19.51 -14.25
N LEU A 135 -11.02 19.07 -12.99
CA LEU A 135 -11.53 19.82 -11.84
C LEU A 135 -10.75 21.13 -11.61
N ILE A 136 -9.42 21.08 -11.65
CA ILE A 136 -8.57 22.28 -11.55
C ILE A 136 -8.90 23.27 -12.67
N GLY A 137 -9.01 22.79 -13.91
CA GLY A 137 -9.40 23.63 -15.05
C GLY A 137 -10.73 24.35 -14.83
N ARG A 138 -11.71 23.70 -14.20
CA ARG A 138 -13.01 24.33 -13.88
C ARG A 138 -12.87 25.46 -12.86
N HIS A 139 -12.04 25.30 -11.83
CA HIS A 139 -11.77 26.38 -10.87
C HIS A 139 -11.11 27.59 -11.54
N LEU A 140 -10.22 27.37 -12.51
CA LEU A 140 -9.48 28.43 -13.19
C LEU A 140 -10.28 29.19 -14.26
N LEU A 141 -11.47 28.73 -14.66
CA LEU A 141 -12.39 29.51 -15.49
C LEU A 141 -12.80 30.82 -14.82
N ALA A 142 -12.91 30.79 -13.49
CA ALA A 142 -13.14 31.95 -12.64
C ALA A 142 -12.17 31.86 -11.44
N PRO A 143 -10.90 32.26 -11.59
CA PRO A 143 -9.89 32.09 -10.55
C PRO A 143 -10.31 32.79 -9.24
N PRO A 144 -10.01 32.17 -8.08
CA PRO A 144 -10.23 32.84 -6.78
C PRO A 144 -9.39 34.13 -6.66
N PRO A 145 -9.77 35.04 -5.74
CA PRO A 145 -8.98 36.23 -5.43
C PRO A 145 -7.53 35.89 -5.09
N GLY A 146 -6.57 36.62 -5.67
CA GLY A 146 -5.13 36.38 -5.51
C GLY A 146 -4.52 35.37 -6.48
N LEU A 147 -5.34 34.73 -7.34
CA LEU A 147 -4.91 33.81 -8.41
C LEU A 147 -5.35 34.27 -9.80
N GLU A 148 -5.71 35.54 -9.97
CA GLU A 148 -6.21 36.08 -11.24
C GLU A 148 -5.20 35.94 -12.38
N HIS A 149 -3.90 35.93 -12.08
CA HIS A 149 -2.82 35.69 -13.05
C HIS A 149 -2.80 34.26 -13.60
N ARG A 150 -3.51 33.32 -12.98
CA ARG A 150 -3.63 31.92 -13.43
C ARG A 150 -4.84 31.68 -14.33
N ARG A 151 -5.61 32.72 -14.70
CA ARG A 151 -6.82 32.59 -15.55
C ARG A 151 -6.59 31.82 -16.84
N ASP A 152 -5.47 32.07 -17.51
CA ASP A 152 -5.16 31.48 -18.81
C ASP A 152 -4.32 30.19 -18.68
N LEU A 153 -4.08 29.71 -17.45
CA LEU A 153 -3.33 28.48 -17.22
C LEU A 153 -4.12 27.26 -17.69
N VAL A 154 -3.54 26.49 -18.62
CA VAL A 154 -4.06 25.21 -19.06
C VAL A 154 -3.06 24.12 -18.70
N LEU A 155 -3.49 23.17 -17.86
CA LEU A 155 -2.69 22.01 -17.50
C LEU A 155 -2.86 20.91 -18.57
N PRO A 156 -1.78 20.48 -19.27
CA PRO A 156 -1.89 19.42 -20.26
C PRO A 156 -2.06 18.06 -19.58
N LEU A 157 -2.69 17.11 -20.27
CA LEU A 157 -2.62 15.71 -19.86
C LEU A 157 -1.18 15.17 -20.07
N PRO A 158 -0.70 14.26 -19.21
CA PRO A 158 0.58 13.61 -19.43
C PRO A 158 0.60 12.81 -20.74
N ALA A 159 1.78 12.71 -21.36
CA ALA A 159 1.91 12.05 -22.67
C ALA A 159 1.48 10.57 -22.61
N GLY A 160 0.56 10.18 -23.49
CA GLY A 160 -0.02 8.83 -23.54
C GLY A 160 -1.28 8.65 -22.69
N MET A 161 -1.80 9.72 -22.09
CA MET A 161 -3.06 9.74 -21.35
C MET A 161 -4.10 10.59 -22.10
N ASP A 162 -5.36 10.16 -22.05
CA ASP A 162 -6.49 10.88 -22.65
C ASP A 162 -7.72 10.86 -21.73
N ASN A 163 -8.78 11.55 -22.14
CA ASN A 163 -10.05 11.58 -21.43
C ASN A 163 -11.04 10.49 -21.87
N ALA A 164 -10.69 9.62 -22.82
CA ALA A 164 -11.64 8.72 -23.46
C ALA A 164 -12.16 7.66 -22.48
N LYS A 165 -11.27 7.02 -21.71
CA LYS A 165 -11.66 6.04 -20.67
C LYS A 165 -12.57 6.67 -19.61
N LEU A 166 -12.19 7.84 -19.11
CA LEU A 166 -12.97 8.56 -18.09
C LEU A 166 -14.36 8.97 -18.63
N ALA A 167 -14.43 9.48 -19.86
CA ALA A 167 -15.68 9.84 -20.52
C ALA A 167 -16.60 8.63 -20.73
N MET A 168 -16.03 7.49 -21.14
CA MET A 168 -16.75 6.23 -21.29
C MET A 168 -17.34 5.76 -19.95
N ILE A 169 -16.55 5.79 -18.87
CA ILE A 169 -17.02 5.43 -17.53
C ILE A 169 -18.16 6.35 -17.08
N ARG A 170 -18.02 7.66 -17.24
CA ARG A 170 -19.08 8.62 -16.89
C ARG A 170 -20.36 8.38 -17.69
N ALA A 171 -20.25 8.11 -18.99
CA ALA A 171 -21.40 7.78 -19.84
C ALA A 171 -22.09 6.47 -19.42
N MET A 172 -21.31 5.44 -19.08
CA MET A 172 -21.80 4.17 -18.57
C MET A 172 -22.57 4.32 -17.25
N LEU A 173 -22.05 5.13 -16.31
CA LEU A 173 -22.77 5.37 -15.05
C LEU A 173 -24.02 6.23 -15.26
N ALA A 174 -23.96 7.22 -16.14
CA ALA A 174 -25.11 8.04 -16.49
C ALA A 174 -26.24 7.22 -17.16
N SER A 175 -25.92 6.11 -17.83
CA SER A 175 -26.91 5.18 -18.38
C SER A 175 -27.51 4.22 -17.35
N GLY A 176 -27.13 4.32 -16.07
CA GLY A 176 -27.58 3.42 -15.00
C GLY A 176 -26.92 2.05 -15.01
N ALA A 177 -25.79 1.88 -15.70
CA ALA A 177 -25.07 0.61 -15.65
C ALA A 177 -24.46 0.37 -14.25
N VAL A 178 -24.27 -0.90 -13.92
CA VAL A 178 -23.67 -1.30 -12.65
C VAL A 178 -22.20 -0.87 -12.61
N VAL A 179 -21.79 -0.23 -11.51
CA VAL A 179 -20.39 0.14 -11.27
C VAL A 179 -19.57 -1.16 -11.10
N PRO A 180 -18.51 -1.39 -11.89
CA PRO A 180 -17.62 -2.52 -11.67
C PRO A 180 -16.99 -2.42 -10.27
N GLN A 181 -16.91 -3.54 -9.54
CA GLN A 181 -16.42 -3.54 -8.16
C GLN A 181 -15.01 -2.92 -8.02
N LYS A 182 -14.10 -3.21 -8.98
CA LYS A 182 -12.75 -2.62 -9.05
C LYS A 182 -12.75 -1.08 -9.13
N LEU A 183 -13.83 -0.48 -9.65
CA LEU A 183 -13.96 0.97 -9.78
C LEU A 183 -14.49 1.62 -8.49
N LEU A 184 -15.12 0.87 -7.58
CA LEU A 184 -15.67 1.43 -6.34
C LEU A 184 -14.61 2.11 -5.50
N HIS A 185 -13.38 1.59 -5.51
CA HIS A 185 -12.27 2.18 -4.76
C HIS A 185 -11.93 3.60 -5.21
N ALA A 186 -12.12 3.93 -6.49
CA ALA A 186 -11.84 5.25 -7.08
C ALA A 186 -13.12 5.95 -7.56
N LEU A 187 -14.25 5.74 -6.89
CA LEU A 187 -15.56 6.24 -7.33
C LEU A 187 -15.59 7.77 -7.51
N GLU A 188 -14.77 8.52 -6.76
CA GLU A 188 -14.67 9.98 -6.83
C GLU A 188 -14.31 10.53 -8.21
N ILE A 189 -13.69 9.74 -9.09
CA ILE A 189 -13.29 10.20 -10.43
C ILE A 189 -14.49 10.64 -11.29
N VAL A 190 -15.69 10.12 -11.01
CA VAL A 190 -16.89 10.42 -11.80
C VAL A 190 -17.61 11.68 -11.34
N GLY A 191 -17.11 12.36 -10.31
CA GLY A 191 -17.65 13.62 -9.80
C GLY A 191 -19.07 13.44 -9.25
N ASP A 192 -19.94 14.43 -9.50
CA ASP A 192 -21.30 14.47 -8.93
C ASP A 192 -22.18 13.26 -9.27
N THR A 193 -21.85 12.51 -10.34
CA THR A 193 -22.55 11.27 -10.70
C THR A 193 -22.35 10.15 -9.67
N ALA A 194 -21.33 10.24 -8.80
CA ALA A 194 -21.11 9.27 -7.72
C ALA A 194 -22.20 9.33 -6.63
N ARG A 195 -22.84 10.49 -6.44
CA ARG A 195 -23.70 10.77 -5.29
C ARG A 195 -24.93 9.86 -5.30
N GLY A 196 -25.10 9.09 -4.23
CA GLY A 196 -26.28 8.26 -4.00
C GLY A 196 -26.55 7.22 -5.10
N LEU A 197 -25.52 6.75 -5.82
CA LEU A 197 -25.68 5.79 -6.91
C LEU A 197 -26.55 4.59 -6.49
N PRO A 198 -27.70 4.33 -7.15
CA PRO A 198 -28.71 3.38 -6.66
C PRO A 198 -28.25 1.92 -6.50
N HIS A 199 -27.17 1.51 -7.17
CA HIS A 199 -26.64 0.15 -7.13
C HIS A 199 -25.42 -0.01 -6.23
N VAL A 200 -24.92 1.09 -5.66
CA VAL A 200 -23.81 1.07 -4.69
C VAL A 200 -24.41 1.06 -3.30
N ARG A 201 -23.92 0.16 -2.44
CA ARG A 201 -24.31 0.07 -1.04
C ARG A 201 -23.06 0.14 -0.18
N PRO A 202 -23.08 0.87 0.94
CA PRO A 202 -22.04 0.77 1.94
C PRO A 202 -21.88 -0.64 2.47
N GLU A 203 -20.64 -1.04 2.69
CA GLU A 203 -20.30 -2.25 3.41
C GLU A 203 -20.77 -2.18 4.86
N ALA A 204 -20.66 -3.28 5.61
CA ALA A 204 -21.05 -3.32 7.03
C ALA A 204 -20.32 -2.27 7.89
N THR A 205 -19.13 -1.86 7.49
CA THR A 205 -18.34 -0.79 8.13
C THR A 205 -18.71 0.62 7.68
N GLY A 206 -19.61 0.76 6.70
CA GLY A 206 -20.03 2.02 6.09
C GLY A 206 -19.16 2.50 4.92
N THR A 207 -18.07 1.81 4.59
CA THR A 207 -17.18 2.22 3.48
C THR A 207 -17.80 1.92 2.11
N ILE A 208 -17.46 2.73 1.10
CA ILE A 208 -17.56 2.37 -0.32
C ILE A 208 -16.17 2.01 -0.82
N GLY A 209 -15.99 0.76 -1.28
CA GLY A 209 -14.77 0.35 -1.97
C GLY A 209 -13.50 0.44 -1.12
N ALA A 210 -13.61 0.39 0.22
CA ALA A 210 -12.51 0.65 1.14
C ALA A 210 -11.77 1.96 0.82
N SER A 211 -12.48 3.05 0.51
CA SER A 211 -11.86 4.37 0.27
C SER A 211 -12.67 5.49 0.93
N PRO A 212 -12.02 6.34 1.76
CA PRO A 212 -12.64 7.55 2.28
C PRO A 212 -13.16 8.48 1.16
N ALA A 213 -12.41 8.70 0.08
CA ALA A 213 -12.75 9.57 -1.03
C ALA A 213 -13.93 9.01 -1.83
N ALA A 214 -13.97 7.71 -2.09
CA ALA A 214 -15.11 7.07 -2.73
C ALA A 214 -16.38 7.19 -1.87
N THR A 215 -16.23 6.99 -0.56
CA THR A 215 -17.32 7.14 0.42
C THR A 215 -17.81 8.58 0.49
N ALA A 216 -16.89 9.56 0.49
CA ALA A 216 -17.18 10.98 0.46
C ALA A 216 -17.88 11.40 -0.84
N ALA A 217 -17.46 10.86 -1.99
CA ALA A 217 -18.10 11.12 -3.28
C ALA A 217 -19.53 10.56 -3.34
N TRP A 218 -19.76 9.39 -2.73
CA TRP A 218 -21.08 8.78 -2.68
C TRP A 218 -22.05 9.55 -1.77
N LEU A 219 -21.57 10.11 -0.64
CA LEU A 219 -22.36 10.96 0.25
C LEU A 219 -22.62 12.35 -0.35
N GLY A 220 -21.58 12.98 -0.90
CA GLY A 220 -21.62 14.33 -1.46
C GLY A 220 -21.39 15.47 -0.46
N ASP A 221 -21.60 16.69 -0.95
CA ASP A 221 -21.25 17.96 -0.29
C ASP A 221 -22.23 18.42 0.81
N ARG A 222 -23.23 17.61 1.13
CA ARG A 222 -24.18 17.85 2.22
C ARG A 222 -24.23 16.63 3.13
N PRO A 223 -24.40 16.83 4.45
CA PRO A 223 -24.58 15.70 5.35
C PRO A 223 -25.84 14.90 4.94
N PRO A 224 -25.83 13.57 5.09
CA PRO A 224 -26.99 12.75 4.81
C PRO A 224 -28.17 13.18 5.70
N ALA A 225 -29.39 13.08 5.15
CA ALA A 225 -30.61 13.43 5.88
C ALA A 225 -30.83 12.53 7.10
N ASP A 226 -30.39 11.27 7.02
CA ASP A 226 -30.36 10.36 8.14
C ASP A 226 -29.06 10.56 8.95
N PRO A 227 -29.13 11.04 10.21
CA PRO A 227 -27.95 11.20 11.05
C PRO A 227 -27.33 9.86 11.47
N SER A 228 -28.02 8.73 11.27
CA SER A 228 -27.53 7.38 11.54
C SER A 228 -26.88 6.69 10.33
N ASP A 229 -26.72 7.41 9.21
CA ASP A 229 -26.13 6.87 7.99
C ASP A 229 -24.73 6.25 8.26
N PRO A 230 -24.52 4.95 7.97
CA PRO A 230 -23.29 4.27 8.30
C PRO A 230 -22.09 4.81 7.52
N ALA A 231 -22.26 5.32 6.31
CA ALA A 231 -21.17 5.89 5.53
C ALA A 231 -20.68 7.22 6.11
N ARG A 232 -21.60 8.02 6.70
CA ARG A 232 -21.20 9.19 7.48
C ARG A 232 -20.35 8.77 8.68
N TRP A 233 -20.85 7.84 9.50
CA TRP A 233 -20.14 7.43 10.72
C TRP A 233 -18.82 6.72 10.42
N HIS A 234 -18.72 6.03 9.29
CA HIS A 234 -17.44 5.57 8.76
C HIS A 234 -16.45 6.74 8.62
N LEU A 235 -16.79 7.77 7.84
CA LEU A 235 -15.90 8.92 7.63
C LEU A 235 -15.56 9.69 8.91
N GLU A 236 -16.53 9.89 9.81
CA GLU A 236 -16.29 10.53 11.12
C GLU A 236 -15.29 9.72 11.95
N THR A 237 -15.41 8.38 11.92
CA THR A 237 -14.49 7.48 12.62
C THR A 237 -13.08 7.57 12.02
N VAL A 238 -12.97 7.48 10.70
CA VAL A 238 -11.67 7.54 10.01
C VAL A 238 -10.98 8.88 10.25
N ALA A 239 -11.70 9.99 10.12
CA ALA A 239 -11.15 11.32 10.39
C ALA A 239 -10.70 11.47 11.87
N SER A 240 -11.42 10.87 12.82
CA SER A 240 -11.05 10.95 14.24
C SER A 240 -9.71 10.26 14.55
N TRP A 241 -9.33 9.22 13.81
CA TRP A 241 -8.11 8.44 14.07
C TRP A 241 -6.81 9.17 13.74
N HIS A 242 -6.86 10.16 12.85
CA HIS A 242 -5.69 10.98 12.51
C HIS A 242 -5.88 12.46 12.83
N ASP A 243 -6.89 12.81 13.64
CA ASP A 243 -7.24 14.19 13.97
C ASP A 243 -7.56 15.05 12.74
N GLY A 244 -8.30 14.50 11.77
CA GLY A 244 -8.81 15.20 10.60
C GLY A 244 -8.43 14.56 9.27
N PRO A 245 -7.13 14.46 8.93
CA PRO A 245 -6.62 13.73 7.76
C PRO A 245 -7.12 12.29 7.69
N VAL A 246 -7.03 11.67 6.52
CA VAL A 246 -7.52 10.30 6.30
C VAL A 246 -6.51 9.47 5.50
N PRO A 247 -6.42 8.15 5.72
CA PRO A 247 -5.51 7.25 5.02
C PRO A 247 -6.04 6.88 3.62
N VAL A 248 -5.18 6.24 2.83
CA VAL A 248 -5.59 5.51 1.62
C VAL A 248 -5.94 4.07 1.97
N GLY A 249 -6.98 3.52 1.34
CA GLY A 249 -7.44 2.16 1.60
C GLY A 249 -7.94 1.98 3.03
N TYR A 250 -9.26 1.92 3.28
CA TYR A 250 -9.75 1.76 4.64
C TYR A 250 -11.15 1.14 4.77
N PRO A 251 -11.31 0.01 5.50
CA PRO A 251 -10.29 -0.69 6.30
C PRO A 251 -9.23 -1.42 5.44
N LEU A 252 -8.18 -1.99 6.07
CA LEU A 252 -7.15 -2.87 5.48
C LEU A 252 -6.95 -4.16 6.31
N THR A 253 -8.03 -4.68 6.88
CA THR A 253 -7.99 -5.69 7.95
C THR A 253 -7.26 -6.99 7.57
N VAL A 254 -7.58 -7.61 6.43
CA VAL A 254 -7.01 -8.91 6.05
C VAL A 254 -5.54 -8.75 5.67
N PHE A 255 -5.25 -7.71 4.90
CA PHE A 255 -3.90 -7.35 4.48
C PHE A 255 -2.97 -7.10 5.68
N GLU A 256 -3.33 -6.22 6.61
CA GLU A 256 -2.48 -5.92 7.78
C GLU A 256 -2.25 -7.17 8.64
N ARG A 257 -3.32 -7.92 8.94
CA ARG A 257 -3.23 -9.08 9.83
C ARG A 257 -2.43 -10.22 9.19
N GLY A 258 -2.65 -10.48 7.90
CA GLY A 258 -1.92 -11.51 7.16
C GLY A 258 -0.41 -11.24 7.18
N TRP A 259 0.00 -10.03 6.82
CA TRP A 259 1.41 -9.66 6.75
C TRP A 259 2.09 -9.67 8.12
N VAL A 260 1.50 -9.02 9.13
CA VAL A 260 2.11 -8.95 10.46
C VAL A 260 2.28 -10.34 11.06
N LEU A 261 1.25 -11.19 11.01
CA LEU A 261 1.30 -12.52 11.61
C LEU A 261 2.26 -13.44 10.84
N ALA A 262 2.25 -13.39 9.51
CA ALA A 262 3.16 -14.17 8.68
C ALA A 262 4.62 -13.81 8.93
N TRP A 263 4.95 -12.52 9.01
CA TRP A 263 6.33 -12.06 9.22
C TRP A 263 6.88 -12.47 10.57
N LEU A 264 6.11 -12.27 11.65
CA LEU A 264 6.51 -12.69 12.99
C LEU A 264 6.68 -14.21 13.08
N ALA A 265 5.73 -14.98 12.52
CA ALA A 265 5.75 -16.44 12.58
C ALA A 265 6.90 -17.03 11.74
N ARG A 266 7.13 -16.52 10.53
CA ARG A 266 8.25 -16.94 9.64
C ARG A 266 9.60 -16.74 10.31
N ALA A 267 9.77 -15.68 11.08
CA ALA A 267 11.01 -15.40 11.80
C ALA A 267 11.18 -16.21 13.10
N GLY A 268 10.19 -17.00 13.50
CA GLY A 268 10.24 -17.77 14.75
C GLY A 268 10.08 -16.92 16.02
N ILE A 269 9.55 -15.69 15.91
CA ILE A 269 9.31 -14.85 17.09
C ILE A 269 8.14 -15.44 17.88
N PRO A 270 8.30 -15.72 19.19
CA PRO A 270 7.22 -16.30 19.98
C PRO A 270 6.13 -15.26 20.29
N PHE A 271 4.91 -15.52 19.84
CA PHE A 271 3.70 -14.79 20.24
C PHE A 271 2.51 -15.74 20.39
N THR A 272 1.50 -15.32 21.13
CA THR A 272 0.22 -16.02 21.22
C THR A 272 -0.76 -15.34 20.28
N THR A 273 -1.33 -16.09 19.34
CA THR A 273 -2.32 -15.59 18.39
C THR A 273 -3.71 -15.56 19.03
N PRO A 274 -4.35 -14.39 19.20
CA PRO A 274 -5.74 -14.32 19.60
C PRO A 274 -6.63 -15.06 18.57
N PRO A 275 -7.58 -15.93 19.00
CA PRO A 275 -8.44 -16.66 18.07
C PRO A 275 -9.22 -15.79 17.10
N GLU A 276 -9.59 -14.56 17.51
CA GLU A 276 -10.27 -13.60 16.64
C GLU A 276 -9.44 -13.15 15.43
N LEU A 277 -8.10 -13.18 15.51
CA LEU A 277 -7.24 -12.85 14.37
C LEU A 277 -7.27 -13.98 13.34
N VAL A 278 -7.21 -15.25 13.78
CA VAL A 278 -7.38 -16.41 12.89
C VAL A 278 -8.76 -16.37 12.23
N LEU A 279 -9.81 -16.16 13.02
CA LEU A 279 -11.18 -16.05 12.51
C LEU A 279 -11.31 -14.93 11.48
N SER A 280 -10.65 -13.79 11.68
CA SER A 280 -10.73 -12.68 10.74
C SER A 280 -10.00 -12.89 9.42
N LEU A 281 -9.06 -13.83 9.35
CA LEU A 281 -8.43 -14.25 8.10
C LEU A 281 -9.24 -15.37 7.42
N THR A 282 -9.90 -16.23 8.19
CA THR A 282 -10.71 -17.34 7.67
C THR A 282 -12.10 -16.90 7.20
N ALA A 283 -12.80 -16.07 7.97
CA ALA A 283 -14.18 -15.69 7.69
C ALA A 283 -14.41 -15.04 6.31
N PRO A 284 -13.52 -14.17 5.78
CA PRO A 284 -13.70 -13.58 4.46
C PRO A 284 -13.17 -14.46 3.32
N LEU A 285 -12.65 -15.65 3.60
CA LEU A 285 -12.13 -16.57 2.57
C LEU A 285 -13.29 -17.29 1.88
N GLY A 286 -13.47 -17.02 0.58
CA GLY A 286 -14.49 -17.64 -0.27
C GLY A 286 -13.89 -18.46 -1.42
N PRO A 287 -14.74 -18.97 -2.34
CA PRO A 287 -14.29 -19.75 -3.50
C PRO A 287 -13.33 -18.99 -4.43
N ALA A 288 -13.47 -17.67 -4.51
CA ALA A 288 -12.59 -16.78 -5.27
C ALA A 288 -11.40 -16.26 -4.45
N GLY A 289 -11.20 -16.75 -3.22
CA GLY A 289 -10.23 -16.20 -2.29
C GLY A 289 -10.80 -15.11 -1.39
N THR A 290 -9.97 -14.14 -1.02
CA THR A 290 -10.34 -13.03 -0.14
C THR A 290 -9.76 -11.71 -0.64
N SER A 291 -10.31 -10.59 -0.18
CA SER A 291 -9.87 -9.23 -0.50
C SER A 291 -9.09 -8.62 0.65
N ALA A 292 -8.25 -7.60 0.37
CA ALA A 292 -7.55 -6.85 1.40
C ALA A 292 -8.48 -6.31 2.50
N ALA A 293 -9.71 -5.95 2.10
CA ALA A 293 -10.75 -5.42 2.97
C ALA A 293 -12.15 -5.57 2.38
N ALA A 294 -13.17 -5.40 3.22
CA ALA A 294 -14.56 -5.33 2.81
C ALA A 294 -14.77 -4.20 1.78
N GLY A 295 -15.53 -4.48 0.71
CA GLY A 295 -15.78 -3.54 -0.39
C GLY A 295 -14.81 -3.65 -1.56
N LEU A 296 -13.66 -4.30 -1.38
CA LEU A 296 -12.73 -4.61 -2.47
C LEU A 296 -13.03 -5.99 -3.08
N PRO A 297 -12.74 -6.18 -4.38
CA PRO A 297 -12.77 -7.51 -4.98
C PRO A 297 -11.67 -8.40 -4.41
N ALA A 298 -11.92 -9.71 -4.35
CA ALA A 298 -10.88 -10.68 -4.00
C ALA A 298 -9.72 -10.61 -5.00
N ASP A 299 -8.51 -10.90 -4.50
CA ASP A 299 -7.28 -10.78 -5.25
C ASP A 299 -6.28 -11.87 -4.85
N ALA A 300 -5.37 -12.24 -5.76
CA ALA A 300 -4.42 -13.32 -5.52
C ALA A 300 -3.38 -12.98 -4.45
N ASP A 301 -3.00 -11.71 -4.28
CA ASP A 301 -1.95 -11.28 -3.36
C ASP A 301 -2.42 -11.42 -1.91
N THR A 302 -3.55 -10.83 -1.59
CA THR A 302 -4.19 -10.95 -0.28
C THR A 302 -4.60 -12.40 -0.01
N THR A 303 -5.16 -13.09 -1.00
CA THR A 303 -5.54 -14.49 -0.83
C THR A 303 -4.34 -15.35 -0.47
N ALA A 304 -3.23 -15.20 -1.20
CA ALA A 304 -2.02 -15.97 -0.93
C ALA A 304 -1.41 -15.59 0.44
N GLY A 305 -1.32 -14.30 0.76
CA GLY A 305 -0.83 -13.83 2.07
C GLY A 305 -1.66 -14.34 3.24
N ALA A 306 -3.00 -14.32 3.13
CA ALA A 306 -3.91 -14.83 4.16
C ALA A 306 -3.78 -16.35 4.33
N LEU A 307 -3.72 -17.12 3.24
CA LEU A 307 -3.52 -18.56 3.27
C LEU A 307 -2.17 -18.95 3.87
N TYR A 308 -1.11 -18.22 3.51
CA TYR A 308 0.23 -18.42 4.06
C TYR A 308 0.25 -18.16 5.58
N ALA A 309 -0.30 -17.04 6.03
CA ALA A 309 -0.43 -16.71 7.45
C ALA A 309 -1.24 -17.80 8.20
N LEU A 310 -2.40 -18.19 7.68
CA LEU A 310 -3.23 -19.25 8.27
C LEU A 310 -2.47 -20.58 8.42
N ALA A 311 -1.70 -20.98 7.41
CA ALA A 311 -0.91 -22.20 7.45
C ALA A 311 0.23 -22.14 8.48
N LEU A 312 0.90 -20.99 8.65
CA LEU A 312 1.91 -20.77 9.70
C LEU A 312 1.30 -20.77 11.10
N LEU A 313 0.05 -20.33 11.23
CA LEU A 313 -0.70 -20.28 12.49
C LEU A 313 -1.35 -21.61 12.88
N GLY A 314 -1.08 -22.69 12.13
CA GLY A 314 -1.64 -24.03 12.40
C GLY A 314 -3.10 -24.20 11.98
N ALA A 315 -3.62 -23.32 11.12
CA ALA A 315 -4.96 -23.39 10.55
C ALA A 315 -4.91 -23.47 9.01
N PRO A 316 -4.21 -24.47 8.41
CA PRO A 316 -4.01 -24.51 6.97
C PRO A 316 -5.33 -24.64 6.19
N HIS A 317 -5.47 -23.86 5.12
CA HIS A 317 -6.59 -23.91 4.18
C HIS A 317 -6.05 -24.18 2.77
N SER A 318 -6.84 -24.89 1.95
CA SER A 318 -6.43 -25.23 0.59
C SER A 318 -6.16 -23.98 -0.26
N PRO A 319 -5.03 -23.92 -0.99
CA PRO A 319 -4.71 -22.80 -1.88
C PRO A 319 -5.41 -22.87 -3.25
N ASP A 320 -6.33 -23.82 -3.47
CA ASP A 320 -6.94 -24.07 -4.79
C ASP A 320 -7.64 -22.84 -5.39
N ALA A 321 -8.19 -21.93 -4.56
CA ALA A 321 -8.82 -20.69 -5.01
C ALA A 321 -7.86 -19.78 -5.81
N LEU A 322 -6.55 -19.91 -5.60
CA LEU A 322 -5.54 -19.16 -6.35
C LEU A 322 -5.50 -19.55 -7.83
N TRP A 323 -5.93 -20.76 -8.22
CA TRP A 323 -5.94 -21.17 -9.62
C TRP A 323 -6.92 -20.38 -10.51
N GLU A 324 -7.90 -19.69 -9.92
CA GLU A 324 -8.75 -18.72 -10.65
C GLU A 324 -7.94 -17.55 -11.23
N TYR A 325 -6.75 -17.31 -10.69
CA TYR A 325 -5.84 -16.24 -11.09
C TYR A 325 -4.68 -16.74 -11.96
N GLU A 326 -4.66 -18.03 -12.28
CA GLU A 326 -3.58 -18.67 -13.04
C GLU A 326 -3.61 -18.23 -14.52
N THR A 327 -2.51 -17.67 -15.00
CA THR A 327 -2.25 -17.38 -16.43
C THR A 327 -1.32 -18.44 -17.00
N PRO A 328 -1.01 -18.46 -18.32
CA PRO A 328 -0.06 -19.43 -18.88
C PRO A 328 1.34 -19.41 -18.23
N THR A 329 1.83 -18.25 -17.79
CA THR A 329 3.21 -18.09 -17.29
C THR A 329 3.29 -17.84 -15.78
N HIS A 330 2.32 -17.14 -15.21
CA HIS A 330 2.34 -16.65 -13.82
C HIS A 330 0.91 -16.52 -13.26
N PHE A 331 0.73 -15.92 -12.09
CA PHE A 331 -0.57 -15.57 -11.53
C PHE A 331 -0.79 -14.06 -11.60
N CYS A 332 -1.97 -13.64 -12.05
CA CYS A 332 -2.38 -12.23 -12.01
C CYS A 332 -2.89 -11.85 -10.61
N THR A 333 -2.82 -10.57 -10.23
CA THR A 333 -3.41 -10.08 -8.97
C THR A 333 -4.93 -10.08 -9.06
N TRP A 334 -5.47 -9.57 -10.17
CA TRP A 334 -6.87 -9.79 -10.54
C TRP A 334 -7.02 -10.33 -11.96
N ALA A 335 -8.06 -11.15 -12.16
CA ALA A 335 -8.45 -11.58 -13.49
C ALA A 335 -8.65 -10.39 -14.44
N GLY A 336 -8.01 -10.46 -15.62
CA GLY A 336 -8.05 -9.43 -16.65
C GLY A 336 -7.32 -8.13 -16.31
N GLU A 337 -6.35 -8.16 -15.39
CA GLU A 337 -5.50 -6.99 -15.13
C GLU A 337 -4.53 -6.69 -16.29
N ASP A 338 -4.17 -5.42 -16.41
CA ASP A 338 -3.04 -4.99 -17.23
C ASP A 338 -1.77 -5.06 -16.38
N GLY A 339 -0.73 -5.74 -16.87
CA GLY A 339 0.55 -5.88 -16.16
C GLY A 339 0.66 -7.17 -15.34
N PHE A 340 1.62 -7.21 -14.41
CA PHE A 340 1.88 -8.34 -13.53
C PHE A 340 2.47 -7.87 -12.20
N SER A 341 2.44 -8.73 -11.19
CA SER A 341 3.02 -8.49 -9.86
C SER A 341 3.96 -9.62 -9.48
N LEU A 342 5.21 -9.27 -9.17
CA LEU A 342 6.23 -10.18 -8.71
C LEU A 342 5.99 -10.59 -7.25
N THR A 343 5.52 -9.67 -6.40
CA THR A 343 5.22 -9.99 -5.00
C THR A 343 3.99 -10.90 -4.90
N THR A 344 2.96 -10.69 -5.72
CA THR A 344 1.80 -11.58 -5.81
C THR A 344 2.24 -13.02 -6.09
N ASN A 345 3.12 -13.19 -7.07
CA ASN A 345 3.63 -14.51 -7.42
C ASN A 345 4.52 -15.09 -6.32
N ALA A 346 5.37 -14.30 -5.68
CA ALA A 346 6.12 -14.75 -4.51
C ALA A 346 5.19 -15.26 -3.39
N HIS A 347 4.12 -14.52 -3.07
CA HIS A 347 3.16 -14.94 -2.05
C HIS A 347 2.36 -16.19 -2.48
N VAL A 348 1.99 -16.32 -3.76
CA VAL A 348 1.36 -17.54 -4.30
C VAL A 348 2.29 -18.75 -4.06
N LEU A 349 3.58 -18.61 -4.37
CA LEU A 349 4.58 -19.64 -4.12
C LEU A 349 4.63 -20.00 -2.62
N GLU A 350 4.67 -18.99 -1.74
CA GLU A 350 4.63 -19.20 -0.27
C GLU A 350 3.35 -19.93 0.18
N ALA A 351 2.18 -19.58 -0.34
CA ALA A 351 0.91 -20.21 0.03
C ALA A 351 0.89 -21.71 -0.33
N PHE A 352 1.27 -22.08 -1.56
CA PHE A 352 1.34 -23.48 -1.97
C PHE A 352 2.43 -24.25 -1.22
N GLY A 353 3.62 -23.65 -1.08
CA GLY A 353 4.75 -24.27 -0.40
C GLY A 353 4.47 -24.54 1.08
N GLN A 354 3.98 -23.54 1.80
CA GLN A 354 3.65 -23.67 3.22
C GLN A 354 2.50 -24.63 3.47
N TYR A 355 1.48 -24.63 2.60
CA TYR A 355 0.37 -25.58 2.74
C TYR A 355 0.85 -27.03 2.63
N LEU A 356 1.73 -27.32 1.66
CA LEU A 356 2.36 -28.63 1.50
C LEU A 356 3.16 -29.05 2.74
N GLU A 357 3.95 -28.13 3.31
CA GLU A 357 4.69 -28.40 4.56
C GLU A 357 3.77 -28.64 5.75
N SER A 358 2.72 -27.84 5.91
CA SER A 358 1.80 -27.91 7.05
C SER A 358 0.88 -29.15 7.02
N VAL A 359 0.40 -29.56 5.84
CA VAL A 359 -0.52 -30.70 5.71
C VAL A 359 0.22 -32.02 5.54
N GLY A 360 1.39 -32.02 4.90
CA GLY A 360 2.12 -33.23 4.55
C GLY A 360 1.62 -33.84 3.24
N ARG A 361 2.57 -34.23 2.37
CA ARG A 361 2.29 -34.78 1.04
C ARG A 361 1.50 -36.09 1.07
N ASP A 362 1.73 -36.90 2.10
CA ASP A 362 1.08 -38.19 2.34
C ASP A 362 -0.43 -38.08 2.60
N ARG A 363 -0.89 -36.90 3.01
CA ARG A 363 -2.31 -36.61 3.26
C ARG A 363 -3.07 -36.08 2.05
N LEU A 364 -2.36 -35.81 0.95
CA LEU A 364 -2.95 -35.30 -0.28
C LEU A 364 -3.09 -36.41 -1.33
N LYS A 365 -4.05 -36.24 -2.23
CA LYS A 365 -4.09 -37.07 -3.45
C LYS A 365 -2.82 -36.79 -4.27
N GLU A 366 -2.23 -37.84 -4.83
CA GLU A 366 -0.98 -37.74 -5.60
C GLU A 366 -1.06 -36.72 -6.75
N GLU A 367 -2.21 -36.66 -7.44
CA GLU A 367 -2.48 -35.67 -8.49
C GLU A 367 -2.47 -34.23 -7.96
N THR A 368 -3.10 -33.99 -6.80
CA THR A 368 -3.13 -32.68 -6.14
C THR A 368 -1.72 -32.26 -5.73
N ALA A 369 -0.97 -33.15 -5.09
CA ALA A 369 0.43 -32.88 -4.69
C ALA A 369 1.30 -32.54 -5.92
N ARG A 370 1.17 -33.30 -7.02
CA ARG A 370 1.86 -33.01 -8.29
C ARG A 370 1.49 -31.64 -8.85
N ARG A 371 0.22 -31.24 -8.78
CA ARG A 371 -0.23 -29.93 -9.26
C ARG A 371 0.31 -28.78 -8.41
N TYR A 372 0.39 -28.95 -7.09
CA TYR A 372 1.03 -27.97 -6.21
C TYR A 372 2.53 -27.83 -6.52
N ASP A 373 3.25 -28.94 -6.70
CA ASP A 373 4.67 -28.91 -7.10
C ASP A 373 4.87 -28.23 -8.46
N ALA A 374 3.97 -28.49 -9.42
CA ALA A 374 4.00 -27.83 -10.72
C ALA A 374 3.76 -26.33 -10.61
N THR A 375 2.85 -25.90 -9.72
CA THR A 375 2.57 -24.50 -9.44
C THR A 375 3.79 -23.80 -8.83
N ILE A 376 4.41 -24.39 -7.80
CA ILE A 376 5.62 -23.85 -7.15
C ILE A 376 6.75 -23.70 -8.16
N ARG A 377 7.00 -24.71 -8.99
CA ARG A 377 8.05 -24.67 -10.02
C ARG A 377 7.78 -23.61 -11.07
N LYS A 378 6.56 -23.56 -11.62
CA LYS A 378 6.15 -22.56 -12.61
C LYS A 378 6.42 -21.15 -12.11
N VAL A 379 5.97 -20.86 -10.90
CA VAL A 379 6.15 -19.53 -10.31
C VAL A 379 7.62 -19.26 -9.99
N GLY A 380 8.33 -20.23 -9.43
CA GLY A 380 9.77 -20.08 -9.12
C GLY A 380 10.62 -19.81 -10.36
N ASP A 381 10.37 -20.54 -11.45
CA ASP A 381 11.04 -20.35 -12.75
C ASP A 381 10.74 -18.95 -13.30
N TRP A 382 9.46 -18.56 -13.31
CA TRP A 382 9.05 -17.24 -13.79
C TRP A 382 9.66 -16.09 -12.97
N LEU A 383 9.68 -16.19 -11.62
CA LEU A 383 10.34 -15.18 -10.77
C LEU A 383 11.82 -15.03 -11.12
N CYS A 384 12.52 -16.14 -11.38
CA CYS A 384 13.93 -16.09 -11.76
C CYS A 384 14.16 -15.45 -13.14
N GLU A 385 13.26 -15.67 -14.09
CA GLU A 385 13.29 -15.02 -15.41
C GLU A 385 13.08 -13.49 -15.32
N GLN A 386 12.31 -13.03 -14.33
CA GLN A 386 12.03 -11.61 -14.11
C GLN A 386 13.08 -10.90 -13.23
N GLN A 387 14.10 -11.61 -12.73
CA GLN A 387 15.14 -10.98 -11.91
C GLN A 387 15.96 -9.98 -12.75
N HIS A 388 16.17 -8.78 -12.21
CA HIS A 388 17.03 -7.78 -12.84
C HIS A 388 18.48 -8.27 -12.91
N GLN A 389 19.25 -7.70 -13.84
CA GLN A 389 20.67 -8.06 -14.03
C GLN A 389 21.52 -7.80 -12.78
N ASP A 390 21.16 -6.79 -11.99
CA ASP A 390 21.82 -6.46 -10.74
C ASP A 390 21.50 -7.43 -9.59
N GLY A 391 20.46 -8.26 -9.75
CA GLY A 391 19.99 -9.22 -8.75
C GLY A 391 18.73 -8.80 -8.00
N SER A 392 18.20 -7.61 -8.23
CA SER A 392 16.97 -7.13 -7.59
C SER A 392 15.70 -7.57 -8.30
N TRP A 393 14.56 -7.34 -7.63
CA TRP A 393 13.23 -7.30 -8.23
C TRP A 393 12.56 -5.96 -7.91
N THR A 394 11.59 -5.59 -8.73
CA THR A 394 10.71 -4.42 -8.53
C THR A 394 9.27 -4.86 -8.66
N ASP A 395 8.34 -4.24 -7.95
CA ASP A 395 6.94 -4.61 -8.00
C ASP A 395 6.02 -3.41 -8.22
N ARG A 396 4.78 -3.67 -8.66
CA ARG A 396 3.77 -2.64 -8.89
C ARG A 396 3.04 -2.17 -7.64
N TRP A 397 3.14 -2.91 -6.52
CA TRP A 397 2.46 -2.61 -5.25
C TRP A 397 3.32 -1.83 -4.27
N HIS A 398 4.61 -1.66 -4.56
CA HIS A 398 5.55 -1.03 -3.65
C HIS A 398 6.67 -0.30 -4.40
N ALA A 399 6.99 0.91 -3.95
CA ALA A 399 8.01 1.76 -4.57
C ALA A 399 9.42 1.20 -4.37
N SER A 400 9.66 0.49 -3.28
CA SER A 400 11.00 -0.04 -2.99
C SER A 400 11.32 -1.36 -3.70
N PRO A 401 12.48 -1.48 -4.37
CA PRO A 401 12.99 -2.76 -4.83
C PRO A 401 13.36 -3.71 -3.67
N TYR A 402 13.64 -3.19 -2.46
CA TYR A 402 14.00 -4.02 -1.31
C TYR A 402 12.82 -4.90 -0.86
N TYR A 403 11.58 -4.38 -0.90
CA TYR A 403 10.38 -5.15 -0.59
C TYR A 403 10.16 -6.28 -1.60
N ALA A 404 10.15 -5.96 -2.90
CA ALA A 404 9.95 -6.94 -3.96
C ALA A 404 11.03 -8.03 -3.95
N THR A 405 12.28 -7.63 -3.76
CA THR A 405 13.42 -8.55 -3.63
C THR A 405 13.28 -9.44 -2.41
N ALA A 406 12.86 -8.91 -1.26
CA ALA A 406 12.66 -9.69 -0.05
C ALA A 406 11.57 -10.75 -0.23
N CYS A 407 10.40 -10.38 -0.75
CA CYS A 407 9.31 -11.33 -1.04
C CYS A 407 9.78 -12.46 -1.97
N CYS A 408 10.43 -12.12 -3.09
CA CYS A 408 10.91 -13.12 -4.05
C CYS A 408 11.97 -14.03 -3.41
N VAL A 409 12.91 -13.48 -2.65
CA VAL A 409 13.97 -14.24 -1.99
C VAL A 409 13.41 -15.21 -0.96
N PHE A 410 12.46 -14.79 -0.11
CA PHE A 410 11.91 -15.68 0.93
C PHE A 410 11.13 -16.85 0.33
N ALA A 411 10.32 -16.58 -0.69
CA ALA A 411 9.59 -17.60 -1.42
C ALA A 411 10.53 -18.63 -2.08
N LEU A 412 11.53 -18.14 -2.84
CA LEU A 412 12.47 -18.97 -3.58
C LEU A 412 13.41 -19.77 -2.66
N ASP A 413 13.96 -19.15 -1.61
CA ASP A 413 14.89 -19.82 -0.69
C ASP A 413 14.17 -20.90 0.12
N ARG A 414 12.96 -20.62 0.61
CA ARG A 414 12.24 -21.54 1.49
C ARG A 414 11.63 -22.72 0.74
N PHE A 415 10.90 -22.45 -0.35
CA PHE A 415 10.04 -23.44 -0.98
C PHE A 415 10.53 -23.89 -2.36
N GLY A 416 11.53 -23.19 -2.91
CA GLY A 416 12.10 -23.50 -4.21
C GLY A 416 13.23 -24.53 -4.19
N GLY A 417 13.71 -24.93 -3.01
CA GLY A 417 14.81 -25.87 -2.85
C GLY A 417 16.13 -25.36 -3.45
N GLY A 418 17.04 -26.28 -3.80
CA GLY A 418 18.35 -25.92 -4.37
C GLY A 418 18.32 -25.34 -5.79
N ALA A 419 17.16 -25.35 -6.46
CA ALA A 419 17.04 -24.92 -7.86
C ALA A 419 17.29 -23.42 -8.05
N TYR A 420 16.94 -22.60 -7.05
CA TYR A 420 16.95 -21.13 -7.18
C TYR A 420 18.02 -20.46 -6.31
N THR A 421 18.96 -21.24 -5.74
CA THR A 421 20.06 -20.72 -4.92
C THR A 421 20.86 -19.63 -5.63
N ALA A 422 21.06 -19.74 -6.95
CA ALA A 422 21.79 -18.74 -7.73
C ALA A 422 21.07 -17.38 -7.78
N ALA A 423 19.74 -17.38 -7.95
CA ALA A 423 18.94 -16.16 -7.95
C ALA A 423 18.97 -15.48 -6.57
N VAL A 424 18.84 -16.28 -5.51
CA VAL A 424 18.97 -15.81 -4.12
C VAL A 424 20.36 -15.22 -3.86
N GLN A 425 21.45 -15.84 -4.35
CA GLN A 425 22.80 -15.27 -4.18
C GLN A 425 22.98 -13.92 -4.88
N ARG A 426 22.41 -13.75 -6.08
CA ARG A 426 22.46 -12.46 -6.78
C ARG A 426 21.77 -11.36 -5.99
N ALA A 427 20.59 -11.64 -5.44
CA ALA A 427 19.86 -10.69 -4.60
C ALA A 427 20.61 -10.34 -3.31
N ARG A 428 21.24 -11.32 -2.65
CA ARG A 428 22.07 -11.05 -1.48
C ARG A 428 23.27 -10.17 -1.81
N ARG A 429 23.94 -10.43 -2.94
CA ARG A 429 25.04 -9.59 -3.43
C ARG A 429 24.55 -8.17 -3.72
N TRP A 430 23.42 -8.03 -4.40
CA TRP A 430 22.80 -6.73 -4.64
C TRP A 430 22.55 -5.96 -3.33
N VAL A 431 22.03 -6.61 -2.29
CA VAL A 431 21.86 -5.96 -0.98
C VAL A 431 23.20 -5.50 -0.40
N LEU A 432 24.25 -6.33 -0.45
CA LEU A 432 25.57 -5.93 0.03
C LEU A 432 26.14 -4.73 -0.75
N ASP A 433 25.96 -4.72 -2.07
CA ASP A 433 26.51 -3.71 -2.97
C ASP A 433 25.75 -2.36 -2.90
N THR A 434 24.53 -2.37 -2.38
CA THR A 434 23.64 -1.18 -2.31
C THR A 434 23.52 -0.56 -0.92
N GLN A 435 24.24 -1.08 0.08
CA GLN A 435 24.21 -0.51 1.42
C GLN A 435 24.80 0.91 1.44
N HIS A 436 24.09 1.84 2.08
CA HIS A 436 24.56 3.21 2.26
C HIS A 436 25.74 3.29 3.25
N PRO A 437 26.54 4.37 3.21
CA PRO A 437 27.67 4.56 4.13
C PRO A 437 27.31 4.55 5.62
N ASP A 438 26.08 4.95 5.96
CA ASP A 438 25.55 4.94 7.34
C ASP A 438 25.01 3.55 7.76
N GLY A 439 25.07 2.56 6.88
CA GLY A 439 24.60 1.21 7.13
C GLY A 439 23.13 0.96 6.78
N SER A 440 22.39 1.98 6.38
CA SER A 440 20.99 1.84 5.97
C SER A 440 20.83 1.36 4.52
N TRP A 441 19.59 1.06 4.15
CA TRP A 441 19.16 0.86 2.77
C TRP A 441 17.90 1.69 2.49
N GLY A 442 17.74 2.12 1.24
CA GLY A 442 16.46 2.60 0.73
C GLY A 442 16.53 3.33 -0.60
N ARG A 443 15.37 3.54 -1.24
CA ARG A 443 15.27 4.07 -2.62
C ARG A 443 15.56 5.57 -2.71
N TRP A 444 15.06 6.36 -1.78
CA TRP A 444 15.22 7.83 -1.75
C TRP A 444 16.08 8.33 -0.59
N GLY A 445 16.63 7.40 0.19
CA GLY A 445 17.34 7.63 1.45
C GLY A 445 17.23 6.38 2.32
N GLY A 446 18.01 6.32 3.40
CA GLY A 446 17.90 5.22 4.36
C GLY A 446 16.56 5.22 5.08
N THR A 447 15.84 4.09 5.06
CA THR A 447 14.55 3.96 5.77
C THR A 447 14.55 2.72 6.65
N ALA A 448 13.83 2.76 7.78
CA ALA A 448 13.71 1.60 8.67
C ALA A 448 13.04 0.40 7.97
N GLU A 449 12.05 0.66 7.12
CA GLU A 449 11.34 -0.35 6.33
C GLU A 449 12.26 -1.10 5.37
N GLU A 450 12.95 -0.36 4.49
CA GLU A 450 13.79 -0.97 3.45
C GLU A 450 15.05 -1.59 4.05
N THR A 451 15.60 -0.98 5.10
CA THR A 451 16.68 -1.55 5.91
C THR A 451 16.25 -2.86 6.56
N ALA A 452 15.01 -2.96 7.05
CA ALA A 452 14.51 -4.19 7.62
C ALA A 452 14.45 -5.32 6.58
N TYR A 453 13.95 -5.04 5.38
CA TYR A 453 13.94 -6.01 4.27
C TYR A 453 15.34 -6.46 3.88
N ALA A 454 16.28 -5.53 3.74
CA ALA A 454 17.68 -5.83 3.44
C ALA A 454 18.32 -6.74 4.51
N VAL A 455 18.15 -6.41 5.80
CA VAL A 455 18.66 -7.25 6.90
C VAL A 455 18.05 -8.65 6.86
N GLN A 456 16.76 -8.78 6.57
CA GLN A 456 16.10 -10.07 6.45
C GLN A 456 16.65 -10.89 5.28
N ILE A 457 16.87 -10.29 4.11
CA ILE A 457 17.51 -10.98 2.96
C ILE A 457 18.89 -11.55 3.37
N LEU A 458 19.67 -10.77 4.13
CA LEU A 458 21.01 -11.17 4.56
C LEU A 458 21.01 -12.29 5.60
N LEU A 459 20.04 -12.28 6.53
CA LEU A 459 20.06 -13.14 7.73
C LEU A 459 19.07 -14.32 7.70
N LEU A 460 17.95 -14.25 6.95
CA LEU A 460 16.96 -15.34 6.88
C LEU A 460 17.26 -16.39 5.80
N THR A 461 18.17 -16.09 4.86
CA THR A 461 18.44 -17.00 3.74
C THR A 461 19.38 -18.14 4.14
N SER A 462 19.07 -19.36 3.68
CA SER A 462 19.77 -20.61 4.03
C SER A 462 21.25 -20.66 3.61
N SER A 463 21.68 -19.66 2.83
CA SER A 463 23.04 -19.50 2.32
C SER A 463 23.87 -18.50 3.14
N SER A 464 23.46 -18.16 4.36
CA SER A 464 24.12 -17.24 5.30
C SER A 464 25.46 -17.73 5.86
N SER A 465 26.26 -18.41 5.04
CA SER A 465 27.65 -18.71 5.39
C SER A 465 28.53 -17.47 5.23
N GLY A 466 29.25 -17.13 6.31
CA GLY A 466 30.24 -16.05 6.32
C GLY A 466 29.83 -14.83 7.16
N ASP A 467 30.85 -14.12 7.64
CA ASP A 467 30.68 -12.99 8.56
C ASP A 467 30.21 -11.69 7.87
N GLU A 468 30.35 -11.59 6.55
CA GLU A 468 30.06 -10.36 5.81
C GLU A 468 28.58 -9.93 5.88
N PRO A 469 27.59 -10.82 5.61
CA PRO A 469 26.17 -10.49 5.80
C PRO A 469 25.84 -10.03 7.22
N VAL A 470 26.42 -10.68 8.25
CA VAL A 470 26.21 -10.33 9.65
C VAL A 470 26.80 -8.95 9.96
N ARG A 471 28.03 -8.68 9.49
CA ARG A 471 28.66 -7.35 9.65
C ARG A 471 27.90 -6.25 8.92
N ALA A 472 27.40 -6.52 7.72
CA ALA A 472 26.59 -5.56 6.96
C ALA A 472 25.29 -5.25 7.71
N ALA A 473 24.57 -6.28 8.18
CA ALA A 473 23.34 -6.10 8.94
C ALA A 473 23.57 -5.37 10.28
N LEU A 474 24.70 -5.61 10.96
CA LEU A 474 25.05 -4.93 12.21
C LEU A 474 25.20 -3.41 12.06
N ARG A 475 25.61 -2.91 10.88
CA ARG A 475 25.70 -1.46 10.64
C ARG A 475 24.34 -0.76 10.66
N ALA A 476 23.25 -1.50 10.44
CA ALA A 476 21.89 -0.97 10.49
C ALA A 476 21.25 -0.97 11.89
N ALA A 477 21.94 -1.50 12.91
CA ALA A 477 21.34 -1.76 14.22
C ALA A 477 20.79 -0.48 14.89
N ASP A 478 21.51 0.64 14.79
CA ASP A 478 21.11 1.90 15.43
C ASP A 478 19.82 2.47 14.82
N LEU A 479 19.67 2.40 13.49
CA LEU A 479 18.45 2.83 12.79
C LEU A 479 17.26 1.96 13.18
N LEU A 480 17.42 0.64 13.17
CA LEU A 480 16.37 -0.30 13.54
C LEU A 480 15.96 -0.15 15.02
N SER A 481 16.91 0.08 15.92
CA SER A 481 16.64 0.33 17.33
C SER A 481 15.86 1.64 17.55
N SER A 482 16.27 2.71 16.85
CA SER A 482 15.60 4.02 16.92
C SER A 482 14.16 3.94 16.41
N ALA A 483 13.91 3.12 15.37
CA ALA A 483 12.57 2.90 14.83
C ALA A 483 11.65 2.14 15.80
N LEU A 484 12.19 1.26 16.65
CA LEU A 484 11.41 0.50 17.65
C LEU A 484 11.13 1.30 18.92
N THR A 485 12.04 2.18 19.31
CA THR A 485 11.92 3.01 20.52
C THR A 485 11.07 4.26 20.32
N GLY A 486 10.75 4.61 19.07
CA GLY A 486 10.00 5.83 18.75
C GLY A 486 10.86 7.09 18.82
N ASP A 487 12.19 6.94 18.90
CA ASP A 487 13.16 8.03 18.93
C ASP A 487 13.49 8.56 17.52
N ALA A 488 12.90 7.99 16.47
CA ALA A 488 13.06 8.46 15.10
C ALA A 488 12.55 9.90 14.96
N ALA A 489 13.41 10.80 14.47
CA ALA A 489 13.12 12.23 14.37
C ALA A 489 12.08 12.57 13.28
N ASP A 490 11.93 11.72 12.27
CA ASP A 490 11.10 11.95 11.09
C ASP A 490 9.98 10.92 10.97
N GLU A 491 8.84 11.34 10.42
CA GLU A 491 7.75 10.43 10.05
C GLU A 491 8.25 9.43 9.00
N PRO A 492 7.93 8.12 9.14
CA PRO A 492 8.39 7.12 8.20
C PRO A 492 7.79 7.38 6.80
N PRO A 493 8.58 7.23 5.73
CA PRO A 493 8.10 7.48 4.39
C PRO A 493 7.04 6.45 3.98
N ALA A 494 6.11 6.92 3.16
CA ALA A 494 5.12 6.09 2.50
C ALA A 494 5.72 5.47 1.23
N LEU A 495 5.64 4.14 1.11
CA LEU A 495 6.26 3.37 0.03
C LEU A 495 5.29 2.41 -0.67
N TRP A 496 4.12 2.15 -0.10
CA TRP A 496 3.12 1.23 -0.65
C TRP A 496 2.23 1.95 -1.65
N HIS A 497 1.93 1.32 -2.78
CA HIS A 497 1.13 1.93 -3.84
C HIS A 497 -0.36 1.73 -3.61
N ASP A 498 -1.09 2.84 -3.59
CA ASP A 498 -2.52 2.92 -3.87
C ASP A 498 -2.73 4.18 -4.75
N LYS A 499 -3.80 4.95 -4.58
CA LYS A 499 -4.03 6.21 -5.32
C LYS A 499 -2.88 7.21 -5.15
N ASP A 500 -2.26 7.20 -3.97
CA ASP A 500 -0.94 7.73 -3.71
C ASP A 500 -0.16 6.76 -2.82
N LEU A 501 1.00 7.17 -2.32
CA LEU A 501 1.81 6.33 -1.45
C LEU A 501 1.25 6.30 -0.03
N TYR A 502 1.28 5.14 0.61
CA TYR A 502 0.97 4.99 2.04
C TYR A 502 1.98 4.17 2.82
N HIS A 503 1.88 4.27 4.15
CA HIS A 503 2.69 3.55 5.12
C HIS A 503 1.78 2.70 6.03
N PRO A 504 1.80 1.36 5.92
CA PRO A 504 1.09 0.46 6.82
C PRO A 504 1.93 0.23 8.09
N THR A 505 1.69 1.06 9.11
CA THR A 505 2.50 1.15 10.33
C THR A 505 2.73 -0.20 11.02
N ALA A 506 1.69 -1.04 11.15
CA ALA A 506 1.83 -2.32 11.83
C ALA A 506 2.69 -3.32 11.04
N ILE A 507 2.54 -3.35 9.71
CA ILE A 507 3.33 -4.19 8.81
C ILE A 507 4.79 -3.77 8.93
N VAL A 508 5.11 -2.49 8.73
CA VAL A 508 6.50 -2.02 8.78
C VAL A 508 7.12 -2.28 10.15
N ARG A 509 6.39 -2.04 11.23
CA ARG A 509 6.87 -2.37 12.59
C ARG A 509 7.15 -3.86 12.76
N ALA A 510 6.35 -4.75 12.16
CA ALA A 510 6.64 -6.18 12.16
C ALA A 510 7.96 -6.49 11.43
N ALA A 511 8.24 -5.86 10.28
CA ALA A 511 9.51 -6.06 9.57
C ALA A 511 10.70 -5.62 10.42
N VAL A 512 10.63 -4.43 11.01
CA VAL A 512 11.70 -3.91 11.87
C VAL A 512 11.92 -4.82 13.08
N LEU A 513 10.85 -5.31 13.71
CA LEU A 513 10.95 -6.28 14.82
C LEU A 513 11.59 -7.61 14.39
N VAL A 514 11.23 -8.13 13.22
CA VAL A 514 11.86 -9.33 12.66
C VAL A 514 13.35 -9.12 12.44
N SER A 515 13.74 -8.00 11.82
CA SER A 515 15.15 -7.70 11.58
C SER A 515 15.93 -7.54 12.88
N ALA A 516 15.30 -6.94 13.90
CA ALA A 516 15.89 -6.85 15.22
C ALA A 516 16.10 -8.24 15.86
N HIS A 517 15.08 -9.10 15.81
CA HIS A 517 15.18 -10.47 16.28
C HIS A 517 16.32 -11.25 15.63
N LEU A 518 16.47 -11.14 14.30
CA LEU A 518 17.49 -11.86 13.55
C LEU A 518 18.90 -11.41 13.90
N LEU A 519 19.11 -10.11 14.07
CA LEU A 519 20.37 -9.55 14.51
C LEU A 519 20.74 -10.01 15.93
N GLN A 520 19.77 -10.04 16.86
CA GLN A 520 19.99 -10.56 18.21
C GLN A 520 20.38 -12.05 18.17
N SER A 521 19.70 -12.85 17.36
CA SER A 521 19.97 -14.28 17.18
C SER A 521 21.32 -14.56 16.51
N ALA A 522 21.71 -13.74 15.52
CA ALA A 522 22.96 -13.93 14.77
C ALA A 522 24.22 -13.53 15.56
N THR A 523 24.09 -12.61 16.53
CA THR A 523 25.23 -12.01 17.23
C THR A 523 25.32 -12.41 18.70
N GLY A 524 24.23 -12.92 19.29
CA GLY A 524 24.12 -13.13 20.73
C GLY A 524 24.09 -11.81 21.53
N ILE A 525 23.99 -10.66 20.85
CA ILE A 525 23.99 -9.32 21.46
C ILE A 525 22.59 -8.74 21.31
N ALA A 526 21.99 -8.32 22.43
CA ALA A 526 20.78 -7.51 22.39
C ALA A 526 21.04 -6.22 21.62
N ILE A 527 20.24 -5.92 20.58
CA ILE A 527 20.24 -4.61 19.93
C ILE A 527 19.90 -3.57 20.99
N LYS A 528 20.79 -2.59 21.13
CA LYS A 528 20.83 -1.65 22.24
C LYS A 528 20.02 -0.40 22.02
#